data_AF-A0A929J3E5-F1
#
_entry.id   AF-A0A929J3E5-F1
#
_cell.length_a   1.000
_cell.length_b   1.000
_cell.length_c   1.000
_cell.angle_alpha   90.00
_cell.angle_beta   90.00
_cell.angle_gamma   90.00
#
_symmetry.space_group_name_H-M   'P 1'
#
loop_
_entity.id
_entity.type
_entity.pdbx_description
1 polymer ?
#
loop_
_entity_poly.entity_id
_entity_poly.type
_entity_poly.pdbx_seq_one_letter_code
_entity_poly.pdbx_strand_id
1 'polypeptide(L)' 'MTKEPNPGVSRDARISNEGLSRLEKHLQLGTKMSEPIRQQWLKRYGDEARVLLKKHGYELND' A
#
# COMPACT_ATOMS: atom_id res chain seq x y z
N MET A 1 -13.98 23.34 2.53
CA MET A 1 -12.53 23.10 2.74
C MET A 1 -12.01 22.21 1.63
N THR A 2 -11.56 22.81 0.53
CA THR A 2 -11.04 22.14 -0.67
C THR A 2 -9.54 21.89 -0.47
N LYS A 3 -9.12 20.62 -0.36
CA LYS A 3 -7.69 20.27 -0.24
C LYS A 3 -6.98 20.59 -1.56
N GLU A 4 -6.09 21.57 -1.53
CA GLU A 4 -5.30 22.04 -2.66
C GLU A 4 -4.45 20.89 -3.25
N PRO A 5 -4.46 20.67 -4.58
CA PRO A 5 -3.61 19.66 -5.20
C PRO A 5 -2.19 20.21 -5.30
N ASN A 6 -1.27 19.70 -4.46
CA ASN A 6 0.15 20.03 -4.51
C ASN A 6 0.70 19.82 -5.95
N PRO A 7 1.09 20.88 -6.68
CA PRO A 7 1.60 20.76 -8.03
C PRO A 7 3.09 20.39 -7.94
N GLY A 8 3.41 19.12 -8.14
CA GLY A 8 4.80 18.64 -8.10
C GLY A 8 4.96 17.17 -7.75
N VAL A 9 3.93 16.54 -7.19
CA VAL A 9 3.88 15.08 -7.09
C VAL A 9 3.28 14.53 -8.36
N SER A 10 4.13 13.92 -9.20
CA SER A 10 3.71 13.13 -10.36
C SER A 10 2.48 12.29 -9.97
N ARG A 11 1.44 12.28 -10.81
CA ARG A 11 0.16 11.62 -10.56
C ARG A 11 0.30 10.19 -10.01
N ASP A 12 1.37 9.52 -10.40
CA ASP A 12 1.80 8.23 -9.88
C ASP A 12 2.07 8.23 -8.36
N ALA A 13 2.87 9.17 -7.84
CA ALA A 13 3.20 9.31 -6.43
C ALA A 13 1.97 9.60 -5.54
N ARG A 14 0.98 10.32 -6.06
CA ARG A 14 -0.27 10.60 -5.33
C ARG A 14 -1.17 9.36 -5.21
N ILE A 15 -1.23 8.56 -6.28
CA ILE A 15 -1.95 7.27 -6.29
C ILE A 15 -1.22 6.27 -5.38
N SER A 16 0.11 6.30 -5.36
CA SER A 16 0.96 5.50 -4.48
C SER A 16 0.66 5.74 -3.00
N ASN A 17 0.61 7.00 -2.56
CA ASN A 17 0.32 7.34 -1.17
C ASN A 17 -1.10 6.93 -0.70
N GLU A 18 -2.13 7.18 -1.51
CA GLU A 18 -3.49 6.75 -1.14
C GLU A 18 -3.66 5.23 -1.16
N GLY A 19 -3.02 4.55 -2.11
CA GLY A 19 -3.02 3.09 -2.20
C GLY A 19 -2.41 2.45 -0.96
N LEU A 20 -1.17 2.83 -0.62
CA LEU A 20 -0.46 2.31 0.54
C LEU A 20 -1.21 2.59 1.85
N SER A 21 -1.83 3.76 1.99
CA SER A 21 -2.66 4.07 3.16
C SER A 21 -3.89 3.15 3.29
N ARG A 22 -4.50 2.74 2.15
CA ARG A 22 -5.58 1.73 2.17
C ARG A 22 -5.06 0.36 2.57
N LEU A 23 -3.90 -0.05 2.03
CA LEU A 23 -3.24 -1.30 2.41
C LEU A 23 -2.98 -1.31 3.93
N GLU A 24 -2.38 -0.27 4.48
CA GLU A 24 -2.09 -0.18 5.92
C GLU A 24 -3.37 -0.30 6.76
N LYS A 25 -4.46 0.39 6.39
CA LYS A 25 -5.75 0.26 7.07
C LYS A 25 -6.30 -1.17 7.02
N HIS A 26 -6.23 -1.82 5.85
CA HIS A 26 -6.67 -3.22 5.71
C HIS A 26 -5.85 -4.16 6.60
N LEU A 27 -4.56 -3.92 6.73
CA LEU A 27 -3.66 -4.71 7.57
C LEU A 27 -3.89 -4.43 9.07
N GLN A 28 -4.17 -3.18 9.45
CA GLN A 28 -4.52 -2.78 10.83
C GLN A 28 -5.82 -3.42 11.32
N LEU A 29 -6.79 -3.61 10.41
CA LEU A 29 -8.05 -4.28 10.73
C LEU A 29 -7.88 -5.78 11.00
N GLY A 30 -6.68 -6.35 10.77
CA GLY A 30 -6.41 -7.77 11.00
C GLY A 30 -7.11 -8.70 10.02
N THR A 31 -7.68 -8.16 8.93
CA THR A 31 -8.33 -8.96 7.90
C THR A 31 -7.29 -9.82 7.20
N LYS A 32 -7.53 -11.13 7.14
CA LYS A 32 -6.68 -12.06 6.38
C LYS A 32 -6.64 -11.66 4.91
N MET A 33 -5.49 -11.19 4.45
CA MET A 33 -5.28 -10.82 3.05
C MET A 33 -4.86 -12.04 2.24
N SER A 34 -5.64 -12.38 1.21
CA SER A 34 -5.29 -13.44 0.28
C SER A 34 -3.97 -13.17 -0.43
N GLU A 35 -3.21 -14.23 -0.71
CA GLU A 35 -1.95 -14.17 -1.46
C GLU A 35 -2.01 -13.41 -2.80
N PRO A 36 -3.00 -13.61 -3.68
CA PRO A 36 -3.08 -12.85 -4.94
C PRO A 36 -3.20 -11.35 -4.72
N ILE A 37 -3.89 -10.93 -3.65
CA ILE A 37 -4.03 -9.51 -3.30
C ILE A 37 -2.69 -8.96 -2.80
N ARG A 38 -1.98 -9.69 -1.94
CA ARG A 38 -0.63 -9.32 -1.48
C ARG A 38 0.33 -9.14 -2.67
N GLN A 39 0.33 -10.10 -3.60
CA GLN A 39 1.13 -10.05 -4.82
C GLN A 39 0.76 -8.86 -5.71
N GLN A 40 -0.53 -8.49 -5.79
CA GLN A 40 -0.97 -7.30 -6.52
C GLN A 40 -0.43 -6.01 -5.89
N TRP A 41 -0.43 -5.92 -4.55
CA TRP A 41 0.16 -4.79 -3.84
C TRP A 41 1.67 -4.71 -4.07
N LEU A 42 2.39 -5.84 -4.02
CA LEU A 42 3.81 -5.90 -4.32
C LEU A 42 4.14 -5.51 -5.76
N LYS A 43 3.33 -5.97 -6.74
CA LYS A 43 3.53 -5.57 -8.15
C LYS A 43 3.29 -4.10 -8.40
N ARG A 44 2.37 -3.47 -7.65
CA ARG A 44 1.94 -2.10 -7.88
C ARG A 44 2.76 -1.06 -7.11
N TYR A 45 3.17 -1.37 -5.90
CA TYR A 45 3.89 -0.43 -5.02
C TYR A 45 5.26 -0.94 -4.57
N GLY A 46 5.68 -2.12 -5.05
CA GLY A 46 7.02 -2.64 -4.86
C GLY A 46 7.41 -2.81 -3.39
N ASP A 47 8.56 -2.23 -3.06
CA ASP A 47 9.18 -2.35 -1.74
C ASP A 47 8.34 -1.69 -0.63
N GLU A 48 7.63 -0.59 -0.94
CA GLU A 48 6.79 0.09 0.06
C GLU A 48 5.66 -0.82 0.57
N ALA A 49 5.03 -1.58 -0.33
CA ALA A 49 4.05 -2.59 0.05
C ALA A 49 4.68 -3.75 0.83
N ARG A 50 5.91 -4.15 0.46
CA ARG A 50 6.67 -5.20 1.15
C ARG A 50 6.92 -4.84 2.61
N VAL A 51 7.36 -3.61 2.87
CA VAL A 51 7.63 -3.09 4.21
C VAL A 51 6.36 -3.08 5.05
N LEU A 52 5.23 -2.60 4.50
CA LEU A 52 3.95 -2.60 5.20
C LEU A 52 3.47 -4.01 5.54
N LEU A 53 3.50 -4.94 4.57
CA LEU A 53 3.09 -6.33 4.78
C LEU A 53 3.92 -7.00 5.88
N LYS A 54 5.25 -6.82 5.85
CA LYS A 54 6.16 -7.37 6.86
C LYS A 54 5.92 -6.75 8.25
N LYS A 55 5.70 -5.43 8.33
CA LYS A 55 5.36 -4.73 9.58
C LYS A 55 4.09 -5.29 10.24
N HIS A 56 3.16 -5.78 9.44
CA HIS A 56 1.90 -6.38 9.90
C HIS A 56 1.93 -7.91 10.01
N GLY A 57 3.11 -8.54 9.98
CA GLY A 57 3.28 -9.98 10.23
C GLY A 57 2.98 -10.88 9.03
N TYR A 58 2.90 -10.33 7.82
CA TYR A 58 2.83 -11.14 6.61
C TYR A 58 4.26 -11.52 6.18
N GLU A 59 4.58 -12.81 6.29
CA GLU A 59 5.78 -13.36 5.67
C GLU A 59 5.59 -13.44 4.15
N LEU A 60 6.49 -12.78 3.43
CA LEU A 60 6.59 -12.85 1.98
C LEU A 60 7.72 -13.82 1.70
N ASN A 61 7.38 -15.07 1.45
CA ASN A 61 8.33 -16.03 0.89
C ASN A 61 8.66 -15.57 -0.53
N ASP A 62 9.93 -15.23 -0.71
CA ASP A 62 10.56 -14.87 -1.99
C ASP A 62 10.62 -16.09 -2.92
#